data_AF-A0AAU5LN58-F1
#
_entry.id   AF-A0AAU5LN58-F1
#
_cell.length_a   1.000
_cell.length_b   1.000
_cell.length_c   1.000
_cell.angle_alpha   90.00
_cell.angle_beta   90.00
_cell.angle_gamma   90.00
#
_symmetry.space_group_name_H-M   'P 1'
#
loop_
_entity.id
_entity.type
_entity.pdbx_description
1 polymer ?
#
loop_
_entity_poly.entity_id
_entity_poly.type
_entity_poly.pdbx_seq_one_letter_code
_entity_poly.pdbx_strand_id
1 'polypeptide(L)' 'MADIIIRLHDGAPKPEHLLGFDVLPLFPDAREQELDSWFAIRLPDDQNADEVVRALTQTPEVATAYVKPPESAP' A
#
# COMPACT_ATOMS: atom_id res chain seq x y z
N MET A 1 3.46 14.10 5.20
CA MET A 1 2.77 12.80 5.19
C MET A 1 3.00 12.15 3.84
N ALA A 2 3.41 10.88 3.80
CA ALA A 2 3.65 10.14 2.56
C ALA A 2 2.63 9.00 2.43
N ASP A 3 2.23 8.68 1.20
CA ASP A 3 1.40 7.49 0.93
C ASP A 3 2.29 6.40 0.33
N ILE A 4 2.15 5.18 0.81
CA ILE A 4 2.75 4.00 0.19
C ILE A 4 1.65 3.26 -0.55
N ILE A 5 1.85 3.02 -1.83
CA ILE A 5 0.96 2.18 -2.63
C ILE A 5 1.48 0.75 -2.55
N ILE A 6 0.58 -0.17 -2.23
CA ILE A 6 0.86 -1.59 -2.23
C ILE A 6 -0.09 -2.30 -3.19
N ARG A 7 0.40 -3.40 -3.76
CA ARG A 7 -0.42 -4.38 -4.47
C ARG A 7 -0.29 -5.70 -3.75
N LEU A 8 -1.42 -6.36 -3.48
CA LEU A 8 -1.44 -7.69 -2.91
C LEU A 8 -1.38 -8.76 -4.01
N HIS A 9 -0.89 -9.95 -3.66
CA HIS A 9 -1.00 -11.11 -4.52
C HIS A 9 -2.46 -11.49 -4.76
N ASP A 10 -2.74 -12.12 -5.91
CA ASP A 10 -4.06 -12.65 -6.21
C ASP A 10 -4.47 -13.69 -5.16
N GLY A 11 -5.67 -13.53 -4.59
CA GLY A 11 -6.20 -14.40 -3.55
C GLY A 11 -5.64 -14.16 -2.15
N ALA A 12 -4.73 -13.19 -1.97
CA ALA A 12 -4.30 -12.79 -0.64
C ALA A 12 -5.49 -12.21 0.15
N PRO A 13 -5.56 -12.45 1.48
CA PRO A 13 -6.55 -11.77 2.31
C PRO A 13 -6.32 -10.27 2.24
N LYS A 14 -7.40 -9.48 2.22
CA LYS A 14 -7.34 -8.02 2.24
C LYS A 14 -7.19 -7.57 3.69
N PRO A 15 -5.99 -7.18 4.15
CA PRO A 15 -5.82 -6.80 5.53
C PRO A 15 -6.41 -5.40 5.75
N GLU A 16 -7.05 -5.19 6.89
CA GLU A 16 -7.40 -3.84 7.35
C GLU A 16 -6.15 -3.12 7.91
N HIS A 17 -5.18 -3.88 8.41
CA HIS A 17 -3.94 -3.38 8.98
C HIS A 17 -2.75 -4.23 8.54
N LEU A 18 -1.63 -3.59 8.21
CA LEU A 18 -0.40 -4.30 7.85
C LEU A 18 0.81 -3.57 8.42
N LEU A 19 1.68 -4.32 9.10
CA LEU A 19 2.82 -3.78 9.88
C LEU A 19 2.44 -2.68 10.90
N GLY A 20 1.19 -2.71 11.39
CA GLY A 20 0.69 -1.72 12.36
C GLY A 20 0.15 -0.43 11.72
N PHE A 21 0.03 -0.37 10.39
CA PHE A 21 -0.56 0.76 9.67
C PHE A 21 -1.92 0.40 9.07
N ASP A 22 -2.80 1.40 8.98
CA ASP A 22 -4.09 1.27 8.30
C ASP A 22 -3.87 1.08 6.79
N VAL A 23 -4.58 0.09 6.24
CA VAL A 23 -4.58 -0.22 4.82
C VAL A 23 -5.93 0.17 4.24
N LEU A 24 -5.91 1.04 3.22
CA LEU A 24 -7.11 1.57 2.59
C LEU A 24 -7.18 1.10 1.13
N PRO A 25 -8.32 0.59 0.64
CA PRO A 25 -8.45 0.24 -0.78
C PRO A 25 -8.28 1.48 -1.65
N LEU A 26 -7.44 1.39 -2.67
CA LEU A 26 -7.23 2.50 -3.61
C LEU A 26 -8.44 2.67 -4.54
N PHE A 27 -9.12 1.56 -4.84
CA PHE A 27 -10.33 1.51 -5.68
C PHE A 27 -11.44 0.72 -4.96
N PRO A 28 -12.14 1.31 -3.98
CA PRO A 28 -13.11 0.59 -3.14
C PRO A 28 -14.29 -0.01 -3.92
N ASP A 29 -14.67 0.59 -5.05
CA ASP A 29 -15.78 0.12 -5.89
C ASP A 29 -15.33 -0.72 -7.10
N ALA A 30 -14.04 -1.07 -7.17
CA ALA A 30 -13.51 -1.85 -8.28
C ALA A 30 -14.15 -3.24 -8.32
N ARG A 31 -14.68 -3.59 -9.50
CA ARG A 31 -15.14 -4.96 -9.79
C ARG A 31 -14.09 -5.78 -10.51
N GLU A 32 -13.07 -5.11 -11.05
CA GLU A 32 -11.93 -5.73 -11.72
C GLU A 32 -10.93 -6.18 -10.66
N GLN A 33 -10.60 -7.48 -10.68
CA GLN A 33 -9.70 -8.10 -9.72
C GLN A 33 -8.33 -7.42 -9.66
N GLU A 34 -7.84 -6.93 -10.80
CA GLU A 34 -6.57 -6.21 -10.84
C GLU A 34 -6.64 -4.91 -10.02
N LEU A 35 -7.67 -4.10 -10.22
CA LEU A 35 -7.87 -2.83 -9.51
C LEU A 35 -8.13 -3.05 -8.02
N ASP A 36 -8.89 -4.09 -7.69
CA ASP A 36 -9.23 -4.51 -6.33
C ASP A 36 -8.02 -5.04 -5.53
N SER A 37 -6.89 -5.29 -6.19
CA SER A 37 -5.62 -5.70 -5.54
C SER A 37 -4.75 -4.54 -5.06
N TRP A 38 -5.16 -3.29 -5.31
CA TRP A 38 -4.39 -2.08 -4.98
C TRP A 38 -4.88 -1.38 -3.71
N PHE A 39 -3.94 -1.06 -2.83
CA PHE A 39 -4.20 -0.40 -1.55
C PHE A 39 -3.20 0.71 -1.31
N ALA A 40 -3.56 1.63 -0.41
CA ALA A 40 -2.72 2.69 0.10
C ALA A 40 -2.53 2.55 1.61
N ILE A 41 -1.30 2.77 2.05
CA ILE A 41 -0.93 2.93 3.45
C ILE A 41 -0.54 4.38 3.68
N ARG A 42 -1.19 5.02 4.65
CA ARG A 42 -0.88 6.40 5.04
C ARG A 42 0.24 6.39 6.07
N LEU A 43 1.39 6.93 5.69
CA LEU A 43 2.55 6.94 6.55
C LEU A 43 2.68 8.25 7.35
N PRO A 44 2.83 8.18 8.68
CA PRO A 44 3.18 9.34 9.51
C PRO A 44 4.49 10.01 9.08
N ASP A 45 4.63 11.31 9.33
CA ASP A 45 5.80 12.10 8.91
C ASP A 45 7.12 11.71 9.61
N ASP A 46 7.04 11.09 10.78
CA ASP A 46 8.19 10.62 11.57
C ASP A 46 8.70 9.24 11.12
N GLN A 47 7.99 8.57 10.21
CA GLN A 47 8.33 7.24 9.74
C GLN A 47 9.15 7.29 8.44
N ASN A 48 10.10 6.37 8.31
CA ASN A 48 10.93 6.24 7.13
C ASN A 48 10.23 5.40 6.06
N ALA A 49 9.77 6.05 4.99
CA ALA A 49 9.03 5.38 3.91
C ALA A 49 9.82 4.26 3.22
N ASP A 50 11.13 4.42 3.06
CA ASP A 50 11.97 3.39 2.42
C ASP A 50 12.09 2.13 3.28
N GLU A 51 12.18 2.29 4.60
CA GLU A 51 12.22 1.17 5.54
C GLU A 51 10.89 0.41 5.55
N VAL A 52 9.77 1.14 5.54
CA VAL A 52 8.43 0.55 5.49
C VAL A 52 8.22 -0.18 4.16
N VAL A 53 8.57 0.41 3.01
CA VAL A 53 8.51 -0.27 1.71
C VAL A 53 9.35 -1.55 1.70
N ARG A 54 10.55 -1.51 2.28
CA ARG A 54 11.40 -2.71 2.40
C ARG A 54 10.75 -3.79 3.27
N ALA A 55 10.13 -3.43 4.39
CA ALA A 55 9.42 -4.40 5.23
C ALA A 55 8.16 -4.97 4.52
N LEU A 56 7.43 -4.13 3.79
CA LEU A 56 6.27 -4.52 2.99
C LEU A 56 6.64 -5.53 1.91
N THR A 57 7.71 -5.27 1.16
CA THR A 57 8.18 -6.19 0.10
C THR A 57 8.69 -7.54 0.62
N GLN A 58 8.97 -7.65 1.92
CA GLN A 58 9.29 -8.92 2.58
C GLN A 58 8.06 -9.68 3.09
N THR A 59 6.88 -9.05 3.03
CA THR A 59 5.62 -9.64 3.47
C THR A 59 5.07 -10.55 2.36
N PRO A 60 4.74 -11.83 2.63
CA PRO A 60 4.34 -12.79 1.59
C PRO A 60 3.08 -12.41 0.80
N GLU A 61 2.22 -11.58 1.38
CA GLU A 61 0.95 -11.15 0.78
C GLU A 61 1.13 -9.98 -0.19
N VAL A 62 2.24 -9.24 -0.08
CA VAL A 62 2.52 -8.03 -0.86
C VAL A 62 3.29 -8.40 -2.11
N ALA A 63 2.67 -8.21 -3.28
CA ALA A 63 3.29 -8.42 -4.58
C ALA A 63 4.23 -7.26 -4.96
N THR A 64 3.87 -6.02 -4.61
CA THR A 64 4.72 -4.85 -4.79
C THR A 64 4.36 -3.74 -3.80
N ALA A 65 5.33 -2.90 -3.45
CA ALA A 65 5.15 -1.71 -2.65
C ALA A 65 6.05 -0.59 -3.14
N TYR A 66 5.54 0.65 -3.19
CA TYR A 66 6.33 1.83 -3.54
C TYR A 66 5.75 3.09 -2.89
N VAL A 67 6.61 4.08 -2.65
CA VAL A 67 6.19 5.39 -2.17
C VAL A 67 5.49 6.13 -3.31
N LYS A 68 4.26 6.60 -3.08
CA LYS A 68 3.55 7.51 -3.99
C LYS A 68 4.41 8.77 -4.10
N PRO A 69 4.88 9.15 -5.31
CA PRO A 69 5.58 10.40 -5.47
C PRO A 69 4.67 11.54 -5.01
N PRO A 70 5.22 12.60 -4.39
CA PRO A 70 4.43 13.79 -4.12
C PRO A 70 3.80 14.21 -5.45
N GLU A 71 2.50 14.51 -5.45
CA GLU A 71 1.87 15.11 -6.62
C GLU A 71 2.67 16.37 -6.92
N SER A 72 3.48 16.32 -7.97
CA SER A 72 4.21 17.47 -8.47
C SER A 72 3.17 18.54 -8.75
N ALA A 73 3.03 19.48 -7.83
CA ALA A 73 2.31 20.70 -8.08
C ALA A 73 3.23 21.62 -8.90
N PRO A 74 2.65 22.40 -9.82
CA PRO A 74 2.11 22.05 -11.12
C PRO A 74 3.17 21.88 -12.25
#